data_AF-A0A402ALW0-F1
#
_entry.id   AF-A0A402ALW0-F1
#
_cell.length_a   1.000
_cell.length_b   1.000
_cell.length_c   1.000
_cell.angle_alpha   90.00
_cell.angle_beta   90.00
_cell.angle_gamma   90.00
#
_symmetry.space_group_name_H-M   'P 1'
#
loop_
_entity.id
_entity.type
_entity.pdbx_description
1 polymer ?
#
loop_
_entity_poly.entity_id
_entity_poly.type
_entity_poly.pdbx_seq_one_letter_code
_entity_poly.pdbx_strand_id
1 'polypeptide(L)' 'MCVTDAYGFPKQHKGRKGTYLGYRTGDMVKVITPKGTFQGRIAIRSRPSFRLGKVDIHPKYMRRLHRVDGYEYH' A
#
# COMPACT_ATOMS: atom_id res chain seq x y z
N MET A 1 -17.64 -2.87 -0.56
CA MET A 1 -18.78 -1.98 -0.24
C MET A 1 -19.13 -1.24 -1.49
N CYS A 2 -20.33 -1.51 -2.02
CA CYS A 2 -20.90 -0.84 -3.19
C CYS A 2 -21.74 0.33 -2.68
N VAL A 3 -21.60 1.51 -3.29
CA VAL A 3 -22.53 2.62 -3.04
C VAL A 3 -23.65 2.49 -4.05
N THR A 4 -24.89 2.34 -3.59
CA THR A 4 -26.09 2.29 -4.43
C THR A 4 -26.74 3.67 -4.53
N ASP A 5 -27.40 3.96 -5.64
CA ASP A 5 -28.21 5.16 -5.83
C ASP A 5 -29.59 5.02 -5.13
N ALA A 6 -30.43 6.07 -5.18
CA ALA A 6 -31.74 6.09 -4.51
C ALA A 6 -32.70 4.99 -5.01
N TYR A 7 -32.46 4.49 -6.22
CA TYR A 7 -33.22 3.41 -6.85
C TYR A 7 -32.57 2.03 -6.72
N GLY A 8 -31.53 1.89 -5.88
CA GLY A 8 -30.87 0.60 -5.61
C GLY A 8 -29.84 0.17 -6.67
N PHE A 9 -29.66 0.93 -7.75
CA PHE A 9 -28.63 0.62 -8.76
C PHE A 9 -27.22 0.92 -8.23
N PRO A 10 -26.23 0.04 -8.50
CA PRO A 10 -24.86 0.27 -8.06
C PRO A 10 -24.25 1.49 -8.78
N LYS A 11 -23.91 2.51 -8.01
CA LYS A 11 -23.32 3.77 -8.50
C LYS A 11 -21.80 3.73 -8.52
N GLN A 12 -21.19 3.06 -7.55
CA GLN A 12 -19.74 2.96 -7.46
C GLN A 12 -19.30 1.58 -6.94
N HIS A 13 -18.49 0.89 -7.75
CA HIS A 13 -17.76 -0.29 -7.36
C HIS A 13 -16.34 0.12 -6.95
N LYS A 14 -15.97 -0.07 -5.68
CA LYS A 14 -14.59 0.09 -5.26
C LYS A 14 -13.77 -1.03 -5.91
N GLY A 15 -12.91 -0.68 -6.87
CA GLY A 15 -12.07 -1.66 -7.57
C GLY A 15 -11.31 -2.52 -6.56
N ARG A 16 -11.35 -3.84 -6.73
CA ARG A 16 -10.68 -4.82 -5.88
C ARG A 16 -9.17 -4.84 -6.17
N LYS A 17 -8.52 -3.68 -6.20
CA LYS A 17 -7.07 -3.56 -6.39
C LYS A 17 -6.38 -3.79 -5.05
N GLY A 18 -6.00 -5.03 -4.79
CA GLY A 18 -5.22 -5.42 -3.61
C GLY A 18 -3.76 -4.93 -3.66
N THR A 19 -3.31 -4.44 -4.82
CA THR A 19 -1.95 -3.95 -5.05
C THR A 19 -1.99 -2.58 -5.72
N TYR A 20 -1.03 -1.71 -5.39
CA TYR A 20 -0.86 -0.39 -6.00
C TYR A 20 0.61 -0.21 -6.40
N LEU A 21 0.88 0.13 -7.67
CA LEU A 21 2.22 0.21 -8.24
C LEU A 21 3.07 -1.06 -8.00
N GLY A 22 2.41 -2.23 -7.97
CA GLY A 22 3.04 -3.52 -7.69
C GLY A 22 3.26 -3.83 -6.21
N TYR A 23 3.05 -2.88 -5.30
CA TYR A 23 3.18 -3.06 -3.85
C TYR A 23 1.86 -3.48 -3.21
N ARG A 24 1.94 -4.16 -2.05
CA ARG A 24 0.79 -4.46 -1.19
C ARG A 24 1.03 -3.92 0.22
N THR A 25 -0.04 -3.57 0.94
CA THR A 25 0.05 -3.27 2.37
C THR A 25 0.61 -4.49 3.11
N GLY A 26 1.60 -4.26 3.97
CA GLY A 26 2.34 -5.31 4.68
C GLY A 26 3.63 -5.74 4.01
N ASP A 27 3.88 -5.37 2.75
CA ASP A 27 5.16 -5.65 2.08
C ASP A 27 6.32 -5.01 2.88
N MET A 28 7.41 -5.76 3.02
CA MET A 28 8.64 -5.22 3.59
C MET A 28 9.44 -4.53 2.49
N VAL A 29 9.82 -3.28 2.73
CA VAL A 29 10.58 -2.48 1.77
C VAL A 29 11.81 -1.86 2.44
N LYS A 30 12.81 -1.56 1.60
CA LYS A 30 13.93 -0.68 1.92
C LYS A 30 13.70 0.66 1.21
N VAL A 31 13.75 1.74 1.96
CA VAL A 31 13.70 3.11 1.45
C VAL A 31 15.10 3.68 1.44
N ILE A 32 15.51 4.27 0.32
CA ILE A 32 16.76 5.00 0.21
C ILE A 32 16.41 6.42 -0.23
N THR A 33 16.49 7.36 0.72
CA THR A 33 16.22 8.79 0.46
C THR A 33 17.46 9.62 0.76
N PRO A 34 17.56 10.86 0.25
CA PRO A 34 18.63 11.77 0.62
C PRO A 34 18.71 12.05 2.14
N LYS A 35 17.59 11.86 2.86
CA LYS A 35 17.50 12.04 4.32
C LYS A 35 17.97 10.84 5.12
N GLY A 36 18.22 9.70 4.47
CA GLY A 36 18.60 8.46 5.13
C GLY A 36 17.97 7.21 4.52
N THR A 37 18.38 6.07 5.08
CA THR A 37 17.89 4.75 4.70
C THR A 37 16.96 4.22 5.78
N PHE A 38 15.79 3.72 5.39
CA PHE A 38 14.80 3.14 6.30
C PHE A 38 14.39 1.76 5.80
N GLN A 39 13.97 0.89 6.71
CA GLN A 39 13.42 -0.42 6.37
C GLN A 39 12.19 -0.70 7.22
N GLY A 40 11.17 -1.33 6.64
CA GLY A 40 9.99 -1.77 7.38
C GLY A 40 8.81 -2.11 6.48
N ARG A 41 7.67 -2.36 7.13
CA ARG A 41 6.40 -2.71 6.47
C ARG A 41 5.64 -1.45 6.05
N ILE A 42 5.04 -1.47 4.87
CA ILE A 42 4.33 -0.32 4.31
C ILE A 42 2.82 -0.44 4.43
N ALA A 43 2.14 0.71 4.52
CA ALA A 43 0.70 0.82 4.39
C ALA A 43 0.35 1.69 3.17
N ILE A 44 -0.45 1.11 2.26
CA ILE A 44 -0.93 1.79 1.06
C ILE A 44 -2.24 2.50 1.38
N ARG A 45 -2.31 3.77 0.99
CA ARG A 45 -3.51 4.62 1.11
C ARG A 45 -4.09 4.93 -0.27
N SER A 46 -5.23 5.61 -0.31
CA SER A 46 -5.89 6.05 -1.55
C SER A 46 -5.13 7.15 -2.32
N ARG A 47 -3.82 7.31 -2.10
CA ARG A 47 -2.95 8.34 -2.67
C ARG A 47 -1.62 7.68 -3.12
N PRO A 48 -0.86 8.27 -4.06
CA PRO A 48 0.43 7.76 -4.51
C PRO A 48 1.58 7.95 -3.50
N SER A 49 1.28 7.88 -2.20
CA SER A 49 2.24 7.95 -1.10
C SER A 49 2.01 6.78 -0.16
N PHE A 50 3.10 6.12 0.25
CA PHE A 50 3.05 4.97 1.13
C PHE A 50 3.54 5.33 2.51
N ARG A 51 2.84 4.86 3.53
CA ARG A 51 3.21 5.12 4.92
C ARG A 51 4.17 4.03 5.40
N LEU A 52 5.34 4.45 5.87
CA LEU A 52 6.33 3.61 6.56
C LEU A 52 6.44 4.11 8.01
N GLY A 53 5.80 3.41 8.94
CA GLY A 53 5.69 3.87 10.33
C GLY A 53 4.97 5.22 10.43
N LYS A 54 5.71 6.29 10.78
CA LYS A 54 5.17 7.65 10.92
C LYS A 54 5.40 8.55 9.69
N VAL A 55 6.15 8.10 8.70
CA VAL A 55 6.55 8.92 7.53
C VAL A 55 5.81 8.46 6.28
N ASP A 56 5.36 9.40 5.45
CA ASP A 56 4.84 9.13 4.11
C ASP A 56 5.95 9.30 3.07
N ILE A 57 6.14 8.29 2.22
CA ILE A 57 7.27 8.18 1.29
C ILE A 57 6.73 7.89 -0.11
N HIS A 58 7.34 8.54 -1.11
CA HIS A 58 6.97 8.30 -2.50
C HIS A 58 7.56 6.95 -3.00
N PRO A 59 6.79 6.12 -3.72
CA PRO A 59 7.21 4.80 -4.21
C PRO A 59 8.49 4.79 -5.03
N LYS A 60 8.86 5.92 -5.65
CA LYS A 60 10.13 6.11 -6.39
C LYS A 60 11.37 5.80 -5.54
N TYR A 61 11.32 6.05 -4.24
CA TYR A 61 12.46 5.87 -3.32
C TYR A 61 12.42 4.52 -2.58
N MET A 62 11.49 3.65 -2.96
CA MET A 62 11.22 2.38 -2.28
C MET A 62 11.67 1.21 -3.15
N ARG A 63 12.29 0.23 -2.51
CA ARG A 63 12.63 -1.06 -3.12
C ARG A 63 12.02 -2.17 -2.29
N ARG A 64 11.21 -3.02 -2.91
CA ARG A 64 10.62 -4.19 -2.23
C ARG A 64 11.73 -5.15 -1.80
N LEU A 65 11.66 -5.63 -0.55
CA LEU A 65 12.52 -6.68 -0.02
C LEU A 65 11.77 -8.00 0.02
N HIS A 66 10.62 -8.02 0.71
CA HIS A 66 9.80 -9.22 0.87
C HIS A 66 8.34 -8.88 0.64
N ARG A 67 7.61 -9.80 0.02
CA ARG A 67 6.16 -9.73 -0.10
C ARG A 67 5.53 -10.22 1.19
N VAL A 68 4.34 -9.72 1.48
CA VAL A 68 3.52 -10.31 2.54
C VAL A 68 2.92 -11.63 2.01
N ASP A 69 3.69 -12.70 2.11
CA ASP A 69 3.33 -14.01 1.57
C ASP A 69 2.42 -14.82 2.53
N GLY A 70 2.11 -14.26 3.71
CA GLY A 70 1.20 -14.86 4.68
C GLY A 70 1.82 -15.96 5.56
N TYR A 71 3.08 -16.33 5.30
CA TYR A 71 3.83 -17.28 6.12
C TYR A 71 4.68 -16.51 7.15
N GLU A 72 4.05 -16.06 8.23
CA GLU A 72 4.76 -15.63 9.43
C GLU A 72 5.03 -16.91 10.23
N TYR A 73 6.27 -17.40 10.19
CA TYR A 73 6.69 -18.50 11.09
C TYR A 73 6.69 -17.94 12.51
N HIS A 74 5.74 -18.40 13.31
CA HIS A 74 5.67 -18.17 14.76
C HIS A 74 6.41 -19.27 15.52
#